data_AF-A0A7C8ZES2-F1
#
_entry.id   AF-A0A7C8ZES2-F1
#
_cell.length_a   1.000
_cell.length_b   1.000
_cell.length_c   1.000
_cell.angle_alpha   90.00
_cell.angle_beta   90.00
_cell.angle_gamma   90.00
#
_symmetry.space_group_name_H-M   'P 1'
#
loop_
_entity.id
_entity.type
_entity.pdbx_description
1 polymer ?
#
loop_
_entity_poly.entity_id
_entity_poly.type
_entity_poly.pdbx_seq_one_letter_code
_entity_poly.pdbx_strand_id
1 'polypeptide(L)'
;MKKMRERKSCFSLSFEALLVVLILGLQFLEGVNGGCEEAPVIFSFGDSNADTGGLAAGLGFPVNPPNGRSFFGRSTGRLSDGRLVIDFLCKFPPLPKRKKGRKCIGGIEVNRSG
;
A
#
# COMPACT_ATOMS: atom_id res chain seq x y z
N MET A 1 40.48 -53.70 -34.69
CA MET A 1 39.79 -53.24 -33.46
C MET A 1 39.63 -51.72 -33.51
N LYS A 2 38.48 -51.21 -33.96
CA LYS A 2 38.25 -49.76 -34.09
C LYS A 2 37.78 -49.20 -32.74
N LYS A 3 38.52 -48.18 -32.31
CA LYS A 3 38.53 -47.58 -30.98
C LYS A 3 37.21 -46.88 -30.69
N MET A 4 36.47 -47.42 -29.73
CA MET A 4 35.25 -46.84 -29.17
C MET A 4 35.65 -45.64 -28.29
N ARG A 5 35.78 -44.45 -28.89
CA ARG A 5 36.10 -43.20 -28.17
C ARG A 5 35.44 -42.01 -28.88
N GLU A 6 34.13 -41.82 -28.71
CA GLU A 6 33.44 -40.56 -29.11
C GLU A 6 32.07 -40.32 -28.44
N ARG A 7 31.65 -41.08 -27.42
CA ARG A 7 30.33 -40.90 -26.80
C ARG A 7 30.27 -40.03 -25.54
N LYS A 8 31.41 -39.46 -25.09
CA LYS A 8 31.45 -38.61 -23.89
C LYS A 8 31.19 -37.13 -24.17
N SER A 9 31.47 -36.68 -25.40
CA SER A 9 31.46 -35.25 -25.75
C SER A 9 30.05 -34.67 -25.90
N CYS A 10 29.12 -35.44 -26.49
CA CYS A 10 27.76 -34.94 -26.77
C CYS A 10 26.89 -34.87 -25.49
N PHE A 11 27.02 -35.85 -24.60
CA PHE A 11 26.24 -35.92 -23.36
C PHE A 11 26.63 -34.82 -22.36
N SER A 12 27.93 -34.50 -22.31
CA SER A 12 28.44 -33.39 -21.51
C SER A 12 27.96 -32.04 -22.05
N LEU A 13 27.91 -31.86 -23.37
CA LEU A 13 27.53 -30.58 -23.99
C LEU A 13 26.03 -30.26 -23.80
N SER A 14 25.17 -31.26 -23.87
CA SER A 14 23.73 -31.09 -23.63
C SER A 14 23.40 -30.72 -22.18
N PHE A 15 24.16 -31.26 -21.22
CA PHE A 15 23.94 -30.99 -19.80
C PHE A 15 24.35 -29.56 -19.44
N GLU A 16 25.52 -29.12 -19.89
CA GLU A 16 26.00 -27.75 -19.69
C GLU A 16 25.06 -26.73 -20.35
N ALA A 17 24.57 -27.00 -21.57
CA ALA A 17 23.61 -26.12 -22.24
C ALA A 17 22.30 -25.98 -21.44
N LEU A 18 21.80 -27.07 -20.86
CA LEU A 18 20.58 -27.06 -20.05
C LEU A 18 20.78 -26.32 -18.72
N LEU A 19 21.96 -26.44 -18.13
CA LEU A 19 22.37 -25.71 -16.93
C LEU A 19 22.46 -24.21 -17.19
N VAL A 20 23.02 -23.80 -18.34
CA VAL A 20 23.08 -22.40 -18.77
C VAL A 20 21.68 -21.82 -19.01
N VAL A 21 20.77 -22.56 -19.66
CA VAL A 21 19.38 -22.12 -19.87
C VAL A 21 18.63 -21.97 -18.55
N LEU A 22 18.84 -22.87 -17.59
CA LEU A 22 18.23 -22.79 -16.26
C LEU A 22 18.74 -21.54 -15.49
N ILE A 23 20.05 -21.28 -15.53
CA ILE A 23 20.66 -20.11 -14.89
C ILE A 23 20.16 -18.81 -15.53
N LEU A 24 20.12 -18.74 -16.87
CA LEU A 24 19.57 -17.59 -17.58
C LEU A 24 18.08 -17.36 -17.24
N GLY A 25 17.28 -18.43 -17.15
CA GLY A 25 15.88 -18.35 -16.74
C GLY A 25 15.67 -17.87 -15.30
N LEU A 26 16.56 -18.24 -14.37
CA LEU A 26 16.52 -17.79 -12.98
C LEU A 26 16.82 -16.29 -12.84
N GLN A 27 17.65 -15.71 -13.71
CA GLN A 27 17.92 -14.27 -13.73
C GLN A 27 16.69 -13.43 -14.11
N PHE A 28 15.74 -14.00 -14.88
CA PHE A 28 14.48 -13.34 -15.21
C PHE A 28 13.42 -13.44 -14.10
N LEU A 29 13.71 -14.15 -13.00
CA LEU A 29 12.79 -14.26 -11.86
C LEU A 29 12.90 -13.09 -10.87
N GLU A 30 13.79 -12.14 -11.13
CA GLU A 30 13.83 -10.88 -10.37
C GLU A 30 12.63 -10.03 -10.81
N GLY A 31 11.55 -10.12 -10.04
CA GLY A 31 10.44 -9.19 -10.18
C GLY A 31 10.96 -7.77 -10.08
N VAL A 32 10.63 -6.94 -11.08
CA VAL A 32 10.96 -5.52 -11.09
C VAL A 32 10.45 -4.89 -9.80
N ASN A 33 11.35 -4.68 -8.85
CA ASN A 33 11.09 -3.85 -7.69
C ASN A 33 11.13 -2.41 -8.18
N GLY A 34 10.00 -1.92 -8.67
CA GLY A 34 9.74 -0.50 -8.84
C GLY A 34 9.71 0.13 -7.45
N GLY A 35 10.89 0.44 -6.91
CA GLY A 35 11.08 1.02 -5.60
C GLY A 35 10.52 2.44 -5.57
N CYS A 36 9.21 2.55 -5.38
CA CYS A 36 8.62 3.80 -4.92
C CYS A 36 8.82 3.83 -3.39
N GLU A 37 9.92 4.43 -2.94
CA GLU A 37 10.23 4.55 -1.50
C GLU A 37 9.30 5.55 -0.79
N GLU A 38 8.57 6.35 -1.55
CA GLU A 38 7.61 7.30 -1.01
C GLU A 38 6.26 6.65 -0.75
N ALA A 39 5.70 6.94 0.41
CA ALA A 39 4.35 6.50 0.73
C ALA A 39 3.34 7.20 -0.20
N PRO A 40 2.38 6.48 -0.80
CA PRO A 40 1.40 7.09 -1.69
C PRO A 40 0.58 8.14 -0.93
N VAL A 41 0.34 9.26 -1.61
CA VAL A 41 -0.56 10.33 -1.15
C VAL A 41 -1.93 10.09 -1.76
N ILE A 42 -2.96 10.05 -0.91
CA ILE A 42 -4.35 9.86 -1.36
C ILE A 42 -5.11 11.18 -1.17
N PHE A 43 -5.67 11.68 -2.27
CA PHE A 43 -6.61 12.80 -2.27
C PHE A 43 -8.02 12.25 -2.35
N SER A 44 -8.85 12.56 -1.37
CA SER A 44 -10.24 12.09 -1.31
C SER A 44 -11.19 13.27 -1.45
N PHE A 45 -11.98 13.28 -2.53
CA PHE A 45 -13.03 14.26 -2.80
C PHE A 45 -14.40 13.60 -2.69
N GLY A 46 -15.41 14.36 -2.27
CA GLY A 46 -16.78 13.86 -2.22
C GLY A 46 -17.65 14.59 -1.20
N ASP A 47 -18.68 13.89 -0.75
CA ASP A 47 -19.62 14.32 0.28
C ASP A 47 -19.23 13.78 1.68
N SER A 48 -20.21 13.77 2.58
CA SER A 48 -20.12 13.21 3.94
C SER A 48 -19.46 11.83 4.06
N ASN A 49 -19.59 10.96 3.05
CA ASN A 49 -19.01 9.60 3.07
C ASN A 49 -17.49 9.61 2.91
N ALA A 50 -16.94 10.66 2.31
CA ALA A 50 -15.51 10.87 2.11
C ALA A 50 -14.93 11.89 3.10
N ASP A 51 -15.77 12.69 3.73
CA ASP A 51 -15.35 13.77 4.61
C ASP A 51 -14.82 13.27 5.97
N THR A 52 -13.55 13.57 6.24
CA THR A 52 -12.89 13.17 7.49
C THR A 52 -12.96 14.21 8.60
N GLY A 53 -13.71 15.31 8.40
CA GLY A 53 -13.89 16.38 9.37
C GLY A 53 -13.88 17.80 8.78
N GLY A 54 -13.82 17.93 7.46
CA GLY A 54 -13.81 19.19 6.71
C GLY A 54 -15.07 20.00 6.89
N LEU A 55 -16.26 19.38 7.03
CA LEU A 55 -17.50 20.09 7.35
C LEU A 55 -17.43 20.75 8.75
N ALA A 56 -16.97 20.00 9.75
CA ALA A 56 -16.81 20.51 11.10
C ALA A 56 -15.73 21.60 11.18
N ALA A 57 -14.61 21.43 10.47
CA ALA A 57 -13.50 22.39 10.46
C ALA A 57 -13.81 23.66 9.65
N GLY A 58 -14.45 23.51 8.48
CA GLY A 58 -14.70 24.61 7.55
C GLY A 58 -15.91 25.46 7.90
N LEU A 59 -16.99 24.84 8.41
CA LEU A 59 -18.25 25.53 8.71
C LEU A 59 -18.59 25.55 10.20
N GLY A 60 -17.76 24.96 11.07
CA GLY A 60 -18.06 24.87 12.50
C GLY A 60 -19.28 24.00 12.81
N PHE A 61 -19.69 23.14 11.88
CA PHE A 61 -20.90 22.35 12.02
C PHE A 61 -20.73 21.32 13.16
N PRO A 62 -21.61 21.32 14.18
CA PRO A 62 -21.48 20.42 15.31
C PRO A 62 -21.91 19.00 14.95
N VAL A 63 -20.95 18.09 14.87
CA VAL A 63 -21.20 16.66 14.71
C VAL A 63 -21.28 16.01 16.09
N ASN A 64 -22.49 15.66 16.52
CA ASN A 64 -22.78 15.10 17.83
C ASN A 64 -22.95 13.56 17.78
N PRO A 65 -22.98 12.87 18.95
CA PRO A 65 -23.39 11.47 19.01
C PRO A 65 -24.73 11.24 18.27
N PRO A 66 -24.90 10.10 17.57
CA PRO A 66 -24.11 8.88 17.71
C PRO A 66 -22.78 8.85 16.95
N ASN A 67 -22.43 9.86 16.15
CA ASN A 67 -21.22 9.81 15.31
C ASN A 67 -19.92 9.55 16.10
N GLY A 68 -19.11 8.62 15.59
CA GLY A 68 -17.87 8.13 16.18
C GLY A 68 -17.99 7.28 17.45
N ARG A 69 -19.19 6.89 17.90
CA ARG A 69 -19.39 6.06 19.09
C ARG A 69 -18.87 4.63 18.89
N SER A 70 -19.16 3.99 17.77
CA SER A 70 -18.89 2.57 17.55
C SER A 70 -17.40 2.24 17.36
N PHE A 71 -16.61 3.13 16.75
CA PHE A 71 -15.18 2.89 16.50
C PHE A 71 -14.25 3.80 17.31
N PHE A 72 -14.52 5.11 17.37
CA PHE A 72 -13.63 6.08 18.01
C PHE A 72 -13.97 6.33 19.49
N GLY A 73 -15.14 5.92 19.95
CA GLY A 73 -15.67 6.20 21.30
C GLY A 73 -16.00 7.68 21.55
N ARG A 74 -15.94 8.53 20.52
CA ARG A 74 -16.22 9.98 20.59
C ARG A 74 -16.48 10.54 19.19
N SER A 75 -17.16 11.68 19.11
CA SER A 75 -17.26 12.40 17.84
C SER A 75 -15.88 12.84 17.33
N THR A 76 -15.67 12.66 16.02
CA THR A 76 -14.45 13.06 15.31
C THR A 76 -14.73 14.11 14.23
N GLY A 77 -15.92 14.70 14.18
CA GLY A 77 -16.32 15.61 13.10
C GLY A 77 -16.76 14.90 11.81
N ARG A 78 -16.86 13.57 11.82
CA ARG A 78 -17.29 12.75 10.68
C ARG A 78 -18.75 12.40 10.81
N LEU A 79 -19.50 12.44 9.70
CA LEU A 79 -20.90 11.99 9.64
C LEU A 79 -21.00 10.46 9.54
N SER A 80 -20.32 9.76 10.44
CA SER A 80 -20.32 8.30 10.54
C SER A 80 -20.09 7.87 11.99
N ASP A 81 -20.71 6.76 12.39
CA ASP A 81 -20.48 6.12 13.69
C ASP A 81 -19.16 5.32 13.75
N GLY A 82 -18.53 5.10 12.59
CA GLY A 82 -17.38 4.22 12.44
C GLY A 82 -16.29 4.75 11.51
N ARG A 83 -15.61 3.79 10.87
CA ARG A 83 -14.60 4.08 9.85
C ARG A 83 -15.26 4.41 8.51
N LEU A 84 -14.65 5.33 7.77
CA LEU A 84 -14.95 5.59 6.37
C LEU A 84 -14.12 4.65 5.48
N VAL A 85 -14.50 4.50 4.21
CA VAL A 85 -13.76 3.65 3.24
C VAL A 85 -12.28 4.09 3.15
N ILE A 86 -12.02 5.40 3.18
CA ILE A 86 -10.67 5.97 3.16
C ILE A 86 -9.82 5.50 4.36
N ASP A 87 -10.43 5.12 5.49
CA ASP A 87 -9.68 4.67 6.65
C ASP A 87 -8.96 3.33 6.40
N PHE A 88 -9.57 2.47 5.58
CA PHE A 88 -9.04 1.17 5.20
C PHE A 88 -7.91 1.30 4.19
N LEU A 89 -8.03 2.24 3.24
CA LEU A 89 -6.99 2.54 2.26
C LEU A 89 -5.71 3.11 2.92
N CYS A 90 -5.90 4.01 3.89
CA CYS A 90 -4.81 4.69 4.58
C CYS A 90 -4.26 3.93 5.81
N LYS A 91 -4.85 2.78 6.20
CA LYS A 91 -4.67 2.09 7.51
C LYS A 91 -4.62 3.07 8.70
N PHE A 92 -5.66 3.89 8.88
CA PHE A 92 -5.69 4.78 10.04
C PHE A 92 -5.80 3.96 11.35
N PRO A 93 -4.88 4.13 12.30
CA PRO A 93 -5.02 3.53 13.62
C PRO A 93 -6.08 4.29 14.44
N PRO A 94 -6.75 3.62 15.41
CA PRO A 94 -7.76 4.22 16.27
C PRO A 94 -7.18 5.15 17.36
N LEU A 95 -6.49 6.25 17.00
CA LEU A 95 -5.85 7.28 17.89
C LEU A 95 -4.33 7.06 18.19
N PRO A 96 -3.68 8.04 18.83
CA PRO A 96 -2.61 8.85 18.27
C PRO A 96 -1.27 8.13 18.35
N LYS A 97 -0.94 7.36 17.32
CA LYS A 97 0.46 7.18 16.94
C LYS A 97 0.61 7.73 15.54
N ARG A 98 1.25 8.90 15.44
CA ARG A 98 1.81 9.41 14.17
C ARG A 98 2.80 8.35 13.70
N LYS A 99 2.36 7.42 12.87
CA LYS A 99 3.26 6.57 12.12
C LYS A 99 3.63 7.33 10.85
N LYS A 100 4.91 7.60 10.68
CA LYS A 100 5.50 8.08 9.43
C LYS A 100 5.20 6.99 8.38
N GLY A 101 4.19 7.19 7.55
CA GLY A 101 3.82 6.17 6.55
C GLY A 101 2.37 6.29 6.10
N ARG A 102 2.19 7.03 5.00
CA ARG A 102 0.95 7.40 4.28
C ARG A 102 0.25 8.64 4.85
N LYS A 103 0.17 9.68 4.01
CA LYS A 103 -0.50 10.94 4.25
C LYS A 103 -1.78 10.95 3.42
N CYS A 104 -2.92 11.15 4.06
CA CYS A 104 -4.21 11.18 3.39
C CYS A 104 -4.78 12.58 3.58
N ILE A 105 -4.93 13.27 2.44
CA ILE A 105 -5.44 14.63 2.36
C ILE A 105 -6.93 14.48 2.02
N GLY A 106 -7.77 14.51 3.04
CA GLY A 106 -9.23 14.60 2.90
C GLY A 106 -9.68 15.92 3.49
N GLY A 107 -10.53 16.67 2.76
CA GLY A 107 -11.29 17.84 3.22
C GLY A 107 -10.64 18.65 4.35
N ILE A 108 -9.85 19.66 3.98
CA ILE A 108 -9.09 20.53 4.90
C ILE A 108 -8.28 19.72 5.92
N GLU A 109 -7.15 19.18 5.46
CA GLU A 109 -6.06 18.85 6.36
C GLU A 109 -5.52 20.17 6.93
N VAL A 110 -5.99 20.55 8.12
CA VAL A 110 -5.43 21.69 8.85
C VAL A 110 -3.98 21.37 9.13
N ASN A 111 -3.14 22.02 8.36
CA ASN A 111 -1.71 22.16 8.52
C ASN A 111 -1.35 22.21 10.01
N ARG A 112 -0.59 21.23 10.52
CA ARG A 112 0.22 21.45 11.72
C ARG A 112 1.63 21.79 11.27
N SER A 113 1.79 23.05 10.88
CA SER A 113 2.97 23.84 11.19
C SER A 113 3.00 24.06 12.71
N GLY A 114 4.12 23.71 13.35
CA GLY A 114 4.33 23.78 14.80
C GLY A 114 4.73 22.44 15.39
#